data_AF-F3FT00-F1
#
_entry.id   AF-F3FT00-F1
#
_cell.length_a   1.000
_cell.length_b   1.000
_cell.length_c   1.000
_cell.angle_alpha   90.00
_cell.angle_beta   90.00
_cell.angle_gamma   90.00
#
_symmetry.space_group_name_H-M   'P 1'
#
loop_
_entity.id
_entity.type
_entity.pdbx_description
1 polymer ?
#
loop_
_entity_poly.entity_id
_entity_poly.type
_entity_poly.pdbx_seq_one_letter_code
_entity_poly.pdbx_strand_id
1 'polypeptide(L)'
;AVSTTRANAYRKTAWRLMPFLMLCYLCAYLDRVNVGFAKLQMMNDLAFSETVYGLGAGMFFIGYFLCEVPSNLILHRVGARRWIARIMISWGIISALFAFVETAWQFYALRFLLGVAEAGLAPGLLLYLTYWFPSYRRARMTVLWFIAIPLSGMIGGPLSGYIMTRFAGVNGWAGWQWMFVLEAIPTVIVGLLVLSYLKDGVHQATWLSAEEKELVNKELQEDNSQKVVHASVGAFIRDKRLWLLACIYFCVVMGQYAITFWLPTLIRNAGVSDPLHIGLMTSLPYLCAIVVMLLMGRSGDKHRERRWHLVGPMIAGALGLSLAAL
;
A
#
# COMPACT_ATOMS: atom_id res chain seq x y z
N ALA A 1 -29.07 22.42 -13.05
CA ALA A 1 -29.12 21.04 -13.61
C ALA A 1 -27.72 20.47 -13.82
N VAL A 2 -26.90 21.04 -14.72
CA VAL A 2 -25.57 20.49 -15.06
C VAL A 2 -24.60 20.39 -13.86
N SER A 3 -24.57 21.38 -12.95
CA SER A 3 -23.69 21.30 -11.77
C SER A 3 -24.15 20.23 -10.76
N THR A 4 -25.46 20.00 -10.64
CA THR A 4 -26.05 18.95 -9.80
C THR A 4 -25.80 17.56 -10.39
N THR A 5 -25.97 17.37 -11.70
CA THR A 5 -25.65 16.12 -12.40
C THR A 5 -24.16 15.78 -12.28
N ARG A 6 -23.28 16.77 -12.48
CA ARG A 6 -21.83 16.64 -12.28
C ARG A 6 -21.48 16.20 -10.86
N ALA A 7 -22.02 16.89 -9.85
CA ALA A 7 -21.74 16.58 -8.44
C ALA A 7 -22.23 15.17 -8.08
N ASN A 8 -23.40 14.76 -8.58
CA ASN A 8 -23.96 13.44 -8.37
C ASN A 8 -23.12 12.34 -9.04
N ALA A 9 -22.71 12.51 -10.29
CA ALA A 9 -21.89 11.54 -11.02
C ALA A 9 -20.59 11.24 -10.28
N TYR A 10 -19.82 12.27 -9.92
CA TYR A 10 -18.55 12.07 -9.20
C TYR A 10 -18.75 11.56 -7.77
N ARG A 11 -19.84 11.95 -7.09
CA ARG A 11 -20.16 11.41 -5.76
C ARG A 11 -20.47 9.92 -5.82
N LYS A 12 -21.31 9.48 -6.77
CA LYS A 12 -21.62 8.05 -6.99
C LYS A 12 -20.35 7.25 -7.30
N THR A 13 -19.53 7.75 -8.23
CA THR A 13 -18.27 7.12 -8.61
C THR A 13 -17.29 7.04 -7.44
N ALA A 14 -17.13 8.12 -6.65
CA ALA A 14 -16.26 8.11 -5.49
C ALA A 14 -16.75 7.15 -4.39
N TRP A 15 -18.03 7.16 -4.05
CA TRP A 15 -18.60 6.24 -3.05
C TRP A 15 -18.50 4.77 -3.45
N ARG A 16 -18.56 4.47 -4.75
CA ARG A 16 -18.42 3.11 -5.26
C ARG A 16 -16.94 2.68 -5.31
N LEU A 17 -16.08 3.48 -5.93
CA LEU A 17 -14.71 3.08 -6.23
C LEU A 17 -13.77 3.28 -5.05
N MET A 18 -13.83 4.40 -4.34
CA MET A 18 -12.81 4.74 -3.34
C MET A 18 -12.73 3.73 -2.18
N PRO A 19 -13.84 3.30 -1.55
CA PRO A 19 -13.76 2.30 -0.48
C PRO A 19 -13.14 0.98 -0.97
N PHE A 20 -13.44 0.57 -2.20
CA PHE A 20 -12.91 -0.67 -2.76
C PHE A 20 -11.42 -0.56 -3.13
N LEU A 21 -10.99 0.57 -3.72
CA LEU A 21 -9.58 0.83 -4.02
C LEU A 21 -8.75 0.99 -2.73
N MET A 22 -9.34 1.59 -1.69
CA MET A 22 -8.75 1.64 -0.35
C MET A 22 -8.63 0.26 0.26
N LEU A 23 -9.65 -0.60 0.12
CA LEU A 23 -9.58 -2.00 0.57
C LEU A 23 -8.46 -2.77 -0.13
N CYS A 24 -8.32 -2.63 -1.46
CA CYS A 24 -7.23 -3.27 -2.21
C CYS A 24 -5.86 -2.87 -1.67
N TYR A 25 -5.69 -1.58 -1.36
CA TYR A 25 -4.42 -1.04 -0.87
C TYR A 25 -4.17 -1.34 0.61
N LEU A 26 -5.25 -1.45 1.40
CA LEU A 26 -5.22 -1.92 2.78
C LEU A 26 -4.71 -3.36 2.81
N CYS A 27 -5.25 -4.26 1.98
CA CYS A 27 -4.74 -5.64 1.86
C CYS A 27 -3.25 -5.67 1.50
N ALA A 28 -2.82 -4.87 0.52
CA ALA A 28 -1.42 -4.81 0.11
C ALA A 28 -0.48 -4.36 1.25
N TYR A 29 -0.88 -3.36 2.04
CA TYR A 29 -0.06 -2.92 3.16
C TYR A 29 -0.18 -3.83 4.39
N LEU A 30 -1.29 -4.55 4.60
CA LEU A 30 -1.36 -5.61 5.61
C LEU A 30 -0.29 -6.67 5.33
N ASP A 31 -0.30 -7.24 4.12
CA ASP A 31 0.70 -8.22 3.68
C ASP A 31 2.15 -7.71 3.85
N ARG A 32 2.38 -6.41 3.62
CA ARG A 32 3.69 -5.79 3.79
C ARG A 32 4.14 -5.70 5.25
N VAL A 33 3.21 -5.43 6.18
CA VAL A 33 3.51 -5.33 7.62
C VAL A 33 3.62 -6.72 8.26
N ASN A 34 2.90 -7.72 7.73
CA ASN A 34 2.83 -9.08 8.27
C ASN A 34 4.19 -9.70 8.59
N VAL A 35 5.17 -9.48 7.72
CA VAL A 35 6.49 -10.07 7.94
C VAL A 35 7.20 -9.54 9.20
N GLY A 36 6.88 -8.32 9.64
CA GLY A 36 7.37 -7.76 10.90
C GLY A 36 6.74 -8.42 12.12
N PHE A 37 5.49 -8.89 12.02
CA PHE A 37 4.83 -9.70 13.05
C PHE A 37 5.30 -11.15 13.01
N ALA A 38 5.37 -11.77 11.82
CA ALA A 38 5.89 -13.12 11.64
C ALA A 38 7.29 -13.26 12.22
N LYS A 39 8.15 -12.24 12.06
CA LYS A 39 9.48 -12.16 12.65
C LYS A 39 9.49 -12.51 14.15
N LEU A 40 8.43 -12.19 14.89
CA LEU A 40 8.35 -12.42 16.33
C LEU A 40 8.44 -13.89 16.73
N GLN A 41 7.99 -14.80 15.86
CA GLN A 41 7.99 -16.25 16.08
C GLN A 41 8.91 -16.96 15.08
N MET A 42 8.77 -16.65 13.79
CA MET A 42 9.45 -17.30 12.66
C MET A 42 10.97 -17.33 12.79
N MET A 43 11.59 -16.28 13.36
CA MET A 43 13.05 -16.26 13.52
C MET A 43 13.57 -17.37 14.42
N ASN A 44 12.85 -17.66 15.51
CA ASN A 44 13.22 -18.72 16.45
C ASN A 44 12.91 -20.10 15.84
N ASP A 45 11.74 -20.26 15.23
CA ASP A 45 11.30 -21.52 14.64
C ASP A 45 12.22 -22.00 13.51
N LEU A 46 12.73 -21.06 12.69
CA LEU A 46 13.59 -21.36 11.53
C LEU A 46 15.08 -21.12 11.80
N ALA A 47 15.44 -20.75 13.04
CA ALA A 47 16.80 -20.35 13.43
C ALA A 47 17.42 -19.28 12.50
N PHE A 48 16.63 -18.31 12.06
CA PHE A 48 17.10 -17.22 11.20
C PHE A 48 17.82 -16.14 12.01
N SER A 49 18.91 -15.62 11.45
CA SER A 49 19.58 -14.43 11.95
C SER A 49 18.86 -13.15 11.52
N GLU A 50 19.13 -12.03 12.20
CA GLU A 50 18.69 -10.69 11.77
C GLU A 50 19.21 -10.35 10.35
N THR A 51 20.37 -10.87 9.96
CA THR A 51 20.92 -10.68 8.61
C THR A 51 20.10 -11.41 7.55
N VAL A 52 19.63 -12.62 7.83
CA VAL A 52 18.71 -13.36 6.94
C VAL A 52 17.40 -12.59 6.80
N TYR A 53 16.82 -12.17 7.92
CA TYR A 53 15.57 -11.38 7.88
C TYR A 53 15.72 -10.09 7.06
N GLY A 54 16.79 -9.32 7.32
CA GLY A 54 17.07 -8.07 6.63
C GLY A 54 17.30 -8.24 5.13
N LEU A 55 18.07 -9.26 4.72
CA LEU A 55 18.30 -9.55 3.31
C LEU A 55 16.99 -9.96 2.60
N GLY A 56 16.18 -10.81 3.22
CA GLY A 56 14.89 -11.21 2.67
C GLY A 56 13.90 -10.05 2.57
N ALA A 57 13.89 -9.14 3.55
CA ALA A 57 13.12 -7.89 3.46
C ALA A 57 13.57 -7.02 2.27
N GLY A 58 14.88 -6.98 1.99
CA GLY A 58 15.45 -6.29 0.82
C GLY A 58 15.09 -6.94 -0.53
N MET A 59 15.08 -8.27 -0.61
CA MET A 59 14.77 -9.02 -1.84
C MET A 59 13.41 -8.67 -2.44
N PHE A 60 12.42 -8.36 -1.59
CA PHE A 60 11.12 -7.85 -2.02
C PHE A 60 11.25 -6.59 -2.88
N PHE A 61 12.05 -5.61 -2.45
CA PHE A 61 12.20 -4.35 -3.18
C PHE A 61 12.94 -4.52 -4.50
N ILE A 62 13.85 -5.49 -4.61
CA ILE A 62 14.53 -5.80 -5.87
C ILE A 62 13.51 -6.30 -6.91
N GLY A 63 12.67 -7.27 -6.54
CA GLY A 63 11.62 -7.78 -7.42
C GLY A 63 10.60 -6.68 -7.79
N TYR A 64 10.21 -5.88 -6.79
CA TYR A 64 9.28 -4.77 -6.98
C TYR A 64 9.83 -3.73 -7.96
N PHE A 65 11.06 -3.26 -7.77
CA PHE A 65 11.72 -2.26 -8.63
C PHE A 65 11.85 -2.73 -10.08
N LEU A 66 12.32 -3.96 -10.31
CA LEU A 66 12.54 -4.50 -11.65
C LEU A 66 11.23 -4.63 -12.44
N CYS A 67 10.13 -4.96 -11.76
CA CYS A 67 8.85 -5.23 -12.39
C CYS A 67 7.87 -4.05 -12.36
N GLU A 68 8.14 -2.97 -11.64
CA GLU A 68 7.20 -1.84 -11.51
C GLU A 68 6.93 -1.14 -12.85
N VAL A 69 7.97 -0.81 -13.61
CA VAL A 69 7.81 -0.17 -14.93
C VAL A 69 7.17 -1.12 -15.95
N PRO A 70 7.66 -2.36 -16.16
CA PRO A 70 7.03 -3.31 -17.06
C PRO A 70 5.56 -3.60 -16.71
N SER A 71 5.25 -3.76 -15.41
CA SER A 71 3.89 -4.05 -14.95
C SER A 71 2.90 -2.94 -15.35
N ASN A 72 3.28 -1.67 -15.21
CA ASN A 72 2.42 -0.56 -15.64
C ASN A 72 2.20 -0.49 -17.15
N LEU A 73 3.22 -0.79 -17.95
CA LEU A 73 3.09 -0.84 -19.40
C LEU A 73 2.10 -1.92 -19.83
N ILE A 74 2.15 -3.09 -19.18
CA ILE A 74 1.21 -4.18 -19.46
C ILE A 74 -0.19 -3.83 -18.96
N LEU A 75 -0.32 -3.19 -17.80
CA LEU A 75 -1.61 -2.73 -17.26
C LEU A 75 -2.33 -1.81 -18.26
N HIS A 76 -1.60 -0.90 -18.93
CA HIS A 76 -2.17 -0.03 -19.96
C HIS A 76 -2.65 -0.82 -21.20
N ARG A 77 -2.01 -1.95 -21.53
CA ARG A 77 -2.39 -2.77 -22.70
C ARG A 77 -3.53 -3.75 -22.42
N VAL A 78 -3.50 -4.40 -21.26
CA VAL A 78 -4.41 -5.51 -20.90
C VAL A 78 -5.68 -5.01 -20.20
N GLY A 79 -5.65 -3.78 -19.68
CA GLY A 79 -6.74 -3.19 -18.91
C GLY A 79 -6.52 -3.33 -17.41
N ALA A 80 -6.85 -2.27 -16.68
CA ALA A 80 -6.62 -2.15 -15.25
C ALA A 80 -7.35 -3.25 -14.45
N ARG A 81 -8.59 -3.58 -14.81
CA ARG A 81 -9.40 -4.58 -14.11
C ARG A 81 -8.72 -5.94 -14.06
N ARG A 82 -8.29 -6.46 -15.21
CA ARG A 82 -7.69 -7.79 -15.32
C ARG A 82 -6.31 -7.84 -14.69
N TRP A 83 -5.52 -6.79 -14.87
CA TRP A 83 -4.16 -6.74 -14.36
C TRP A 83 -4.10 -6.57 -12.84
N ILE A 84 -4.93 -5.68 -12.26
CA ILE A 84 -5.02 -5.51 -10.81
C ILE A 84 -5.48 -6.82 -10.16
N ALA A 85 -6.51 -7.49 -10.71
CA ALA A 85 -6.94 -8.79 -10.22
C ALA A 85 -5.81 -9.84 -10.24
N ARG A 86 -5.07 -9.94 -11.35
CA ARG A 86 -3.92 -10.84 -11.47
C ARG A 86 -2.89 -10.56 -10.38
N ILE A 87 -2.53 -9.29 -10.19
CA ILE A 87 -1.58 -8.84 -9.17
C ILE A 87 -2.05 -9.32 -7.78
N MET A 88 -3.29 -9.00 -7.39
CA MET A 88 -3.86 -9.39 -6.08
C MET A 88 -3.90 -10.91 -5.86
N ILE A 89 -4.36 -11.67 -6.86
CA ILE A 89 -4.49 -13.13 -6.76
C ILE A 89 -3.10 -13.77 -6.68
N SER A 90 -2.19 -13.40 -7.58
CA SER A 90 -0.84 -13.98 -7.62
C SER A 90 -0.03 -13.64 -6.37
N TRP A 91 -0.10 -12.40 -5.88
CA TRP A 91 0.59 -12.04 -4.64
C TRP A 91 -0.06 -12.75 -3.45
N GLY A 92 -1.39 -12.84 -3.38
CA GLY A 92 -2.08 -13.45 -2.25
C GLY A 92 -1.71 -14.94 -2.12
N ILE A 93 -1.65 -15.65 -3.25
CA ILE A 93 -1.18 -17.04 -3.28
C ILE A 93 0.27 -17.14 -2.78
N ILE A 94 1.17 -16.25 -3.25
CA ILE A 94 2.57 -16.24 -2.82
C ILE A 94 2.68 -15.92 -1.31
N SER A 95 1.85 -15.00 -0.80
CA SER A 95 1.77 -14.66 0.63
C SER A 95 1.41 -15.90 1.47
N ALA A 96 0.40 -16.67 1.04
CA ALA A 96 0.04 -17.92 1.72
C ALA A 96 1.16 -18.97 1.70
N LEU A 97 1.99 -19.01 0.64
CA LEU A 97 3.11 -19.94 0.54
C LEU A 97 4.21 -19.70 1.59
N PHE A 98 4.26 -18.52 2.23
CA PHE A 98 5.22 -18.27 3.31
C PHE A 98 5.04 -19.24 4.48
N ALA A 99 3.82 -19.75 4.72
CA ALA A 99 3.56 -20.72 5.77
C ALA A 99 4.39 -22.01 5.64
N PHE A 100 4.90 -22.33 4.45
CA PHE A 100 5.69 -23.53 4.17
C PHE A 100 7.20 -23.25 4.06
N VAL A 101 7.66 -22.09 4.50
CA VAL A 101 9.09 -21.75 4.49
C VAL A 101 9.80 -22.48 5.62
N GLU A 102 10.85 -23.21 5.27
CA GLU A 102 11.74 -23.91 6.20
C GLU A 102 13.18 -23.40 6.11
N THR A 103 13.58 -22.81 4.96
CA THR A 103 14.96 -22.40 4.71
C THR A 103 15.08 -20.92 4.32
N ALA A 104 16.25 -20.33 4.58
CA ALA A 104 16.53 -18.94 4.20
C ALA A 104 16.40 -18.70 2.69
N TRP A 105 16.77 -19.69 1.87
CA TRP A 105 16.66 -19.57 0.41
C TRP A 105 15.20 -19.54 -0.06
N GLN A 106 14.33 -20.39 0.52
CA GLN A 106 12.88 -20.33 0.26
C GLN A 106 12.31 -18.97 0.66
N PHE A 107 12.72 -18.43 1.82
CA PHE A 107 12.34 -17.09 2.26
C PHE A 107 12.74 -16.01 1.25
N TYR A 108 13.97 -16.02 0.76
CA TYR A 108 14.45 -15.05 -0.24
C TYR A 108 13.72 -15.17 -1.57
N ALA A 109 13.52 -16.39 -2.06
CA ALA A 109 12.82 -16.65 -3.31
C ALA A 109 11.36 -16.17 -3.24
N LEU A 110 10.63 -16.53 -2.18
CA LEU A 110 9.25 -16.07 -2.00
C LEU A 110 9.17 -14.55 -1.82
N ARG A 111 10.12 -13.92 -1.11
CA ARG A 111 10.18 -12.45 -0.99
C ARG A 111 10.39 -11.77 -2.33
N PHE A 112 11.30 -12.28 -3.15
CA PHE A 112 11.53 -11.77 -4.50
C PHE A 112 10.28 -11.94 -5.38
N LEU A 113 9.68 -13.14 -5.39
CA LEU A 113 8.47 -13.43 -6.16
C LEU A 113 7.28 -12.58 -5.70
N LEU A 114 7.14 -12.34 -4.40
CA LEU A 114 6.13 -11.45 -3.85
C LEU A 114 6.31 -10.03 -4.38
N GLY A 115 7.55 -9.52 -4.39
CA GLY A 115 7.88 -8.22 -4.99
C GLY A 115 7.52 -8.15 -6.47
N VAL A 116 7.85 -9.19 -7.24
CA VAL A 116 7.50 -9.31 -8.68
C VAL A 116 5.98 -9.34 -8.88
N ALA A 117 5.24 -10.06 -8.03
CA ALA A 117 3.80 -10.21 -8.13
C ALA A 117 3.04 -8.95 -7.74
N GLU A 118 3.47 -8.25 -6.69
CA GLU A 118 2.85 -7.02 -6.18
C GLU A 118 3.19 -5.78 -7.03
N ALA A 119 4.29 -5.84 -7.80
CA ALA A 119 4.76 -4.74 -8.63
C ALA A 119 3.66 -4.19 -9.55
N GLY A 120 3.45 -2.88 -9.48
CA GLY A 120 2.51 -2.16 -10.33
C GLY A 120 1.10 -1.99 -9.74
N LEU A 121 0.80 -2.49 -8.54
CA LEU A 121 -0.51 -2.25 -7.91
C LEU A 121 -0.75 -0.76 -7.67
N ALA A 122 0.12 -0.10 -6.90
CA ALA A 122 -0.01 1.31 -6.54
C ALA A 122 -0.12 2.23 -7.77
N PRO A 123 0.82 2.21 -8.72
CA PRO A 123 0.72 3.02 -9.93
C PRO A 123 -0.45 2.57 -10.84
N GLY A 124 -0.83 1.29 -10.81
CA GLY A 124 -2.01 0.78 -11.51
C GLY A 124 -3.33 1.33 -10.98
N LEU A 125 -3.47 1.44 -9.66
CA LEU A 125 -4.62 2.07 -9.01
C LEU A 125 -4.64 3.58 -9.26
N LEU A 126 -3.48 4.24 -9.25
CA LEU A 126 -3.36 5.65 -9.62
C LEU A 126 -3.76 5.89 -11.08
N LEU A 127 -3.32 5.04 -12.01
CA LEU A 127 -3.74 5.08 -13.40
C LEU A 127 -5.24 4.85 -13.52
N TYR A 128 -5.79 3.87 -12.81
CA TYR A 128 -7.22 3.61 -12.81
C TYR A 128 -8.03 4.84 -12.37
N LEU A 129 -7.57 5.60 -11.37
CA LEU A 129 -8.22 6.86 -10.99
C LEU A 129 -8.25 7.89 -12.12
N THR A 130 -7.30 7.86 -13.06
CA THR A 130 -7.31 8.76 -14.23
C THR A 130 -8.44 8.46 -15.21
N TYR A 131 -8.99 7.24 -15.19
CA TYR A 131 -10.11 6.84 -16.06
C TYR A 131 -11.47 7.30 -15.52
N TRP A 132 -11.53 7.73 -14.26
CA TRP A 132 -12.77 8.07 -13.56
C TRP A 132 -12.79 9.51 -13.04
N PHE A 133 -11.62 10.12 -12.82
CA PHE A 133 -11.51 11.44 -12.23
C PHE A 133 -10.56 12.36 -13.03
N PRO A 134 -11.03 13.57 -13.38
CA PRO A 134 -10.18 14.60 -13.98
C PRO A 134 -9.13 15.10 -12.98
N SER A 135 -8.03 15.67 -13.48
CA SER A 135 -6.85 16.08 -12.72
C SER A 135 -7.16 16.87 -11.45
N TYR A 136 -8.09 17.84 -11.53
CA TYR A 136 -8.48 18.72 -10.43
C TYR A 136 -9.20 18.00 -9.28
N ARG A 137 -9.84 16.85 -9.52
CA ARG A 137 -10.45 16.00 -8.47
C ARG A 137 -9.56 14.85 -8.05
N ARG A 138 -8.73 14.37 -8.97
CA ARG A 138 -7.88 13.18 -8.79
C ARG A 138 -6.94 13.33 -7.60
N ALA A 139 -6.35 14.51 -7.39
CA ALA A 139 -5.48 14.78 -6.24
C ALA A 139 -6.16 14.45 -4.90
N ARG A 140 -7.42 14.85 -4.71
CA ARG A 140 -8.19 14.55 -3.48
C ARG A 140 -8.44 13.05 -3.31
N MET A 141 -8.74 12.36 -4.40
CA MET A 141 -8.96 10.90 -4.39
C MET A 141 -7.68 10.14 -4.06
N THR A 142 -6.55 10.56 -4.62
CA THR A 142 -5.24 10.01 -4.29
C THR A 142 -4.90 10.17 -2.81
N VAL A 143 -5.17 11.33 -2.22
CA VAL A 143 -4.96 11.55 -0.77
C VAL A 143 -5.85 10.62 0.07
N LEU A 144 -7.15 10.50 -0.26
CA LEU A 144 -8.05 9.59 0.43
C LEU A 144 -7.59 8.13 0.33
N TRP A 145 -7.09 7.73 -0.83
CA TRP A 145 -6.54 6.40 -1.05
C TRP A 145 -5.31 6.12 -0.18
N PHE A 146 -4.40 7.08 -0.01
CA PHE A 146 -3.22 6.93 0.86
C PHE A 146 -3.55 6.76 2.34
N ILE A 147 -4.75 7.13 2.80
CA ILE A 147 -5.20 6.87 4.19
C ILE A 147 -5.25 5.36 4.49
N ALA A 148 -5.35 4.51 3.46
CA ALA A 148 -5.31 3.06 3.66
C ALA A 148 -3.97 2.56 4.25
N ILE A 149 -2.85 3.29 4.07
CA ILE A 149 -1.53 2.90 4.63
C ILE A 149 -1.52 2.90 6.16
N PRO A 150 -1.80 4.02 6.85
CA PRO A 150 -1.81 3.99 8.30
C PRO A 150 -3.00 3.19 8.84
N LEU A 151 -4.11 3.09 8.10
CA LEU A 151 -5.25 2.27 8.46
C LEU A 151 -4.90 0.78 8.49
N SER A 152 -4.10 0.29 7.54
CA SER A 152 -3.63 -1.10 7.54
C SER A 152 -2.72 -1.38 8.72
N GLY A 153 -1.84 -0.46 9.12
CA GLY A 153 -1.03 -0.64 10.33
C GLY A 153 -1.88 -0.69 11.61
N MET A 154 -2.91 0.16 11.68
CA MET A 154 -3.84 0.22 12.81
C MET A 154 -4.67 -1.07 12.97
N ILE A 155 -5.14 -1.65 11.86
CA ILE A 155 -5.97 -2.87 11.86
C ILE A 155 -5.11 -4.14 11.86
N GLY A 156 -4.02 -4.12 11.09
CA GLY A 156 -3.13 -5.26 10.88
C GLY A 156 -2.46 -5.71 12.15
N GLY A 157 -1.97 -4.78 12.97
CA GLY A 157 -1.31 -5.17 14.22
C GLY A 157 -2.18 -6.05 15.14
N PRO A 158 -3.36 -5.59 15.56
CA PRO A 158 -4.28 -6.39 16.37
C PRO A 158 -4.75 -7.67 15.67
N LEU A 159 -4.99 -7.61 14.35
CA LEU A 159 -5.43 -8.77 13.56
C LEU A 159 -4.36 -9.87 13.54
N SER A 160 -3.13 -9.52 13.14
CA SER A 160 -1.98 -10.41 13.10
C SER A 160 -1.68 -10.97 14.49
N GLY A 161 -1.65 -10.12 15.52
CA GLY A 161 -1.45 -10.55 16.91
C GLY A 161 -2.52 -11.52 17.40
N TYR A 162 -3.80 -11.25 17.09
CA TYR A 162 -4.90 -12.15 17.43
C TYR A 162 -4.76 -13.51 16.74
N ILE A 163 -4.47 -13.52 15.44
CA ILE A 163 -4.30 -14.76 14.68
C ILE A 163 -3.13 -15.57 15.25
N MET A 164 -1.98 -14.92 15.46
CA MET A 164 -0.77 -15.56 15.98
C MET A 164 -0.95 -16.13 17.39
N THR A 165 -1.78 -15.51 18.25
CA THR A 165 -2.06 -16.02 19.60
C THR A 165 -3.14 -17.11 19.59
N ARG A 166 -4.21 -16.98 18.80
CA ARG A 166 -5.37 -17.90 18.84
C ARG A 166 -5.20 -19.17 18.03
N PHE A 167 -4.48 -19.11 16.92
CA PHE A 167 -4.30 -20.24 16.01
C PHE A 167 -2.94 -20.94 16.18
N ALA A 168 -2.09 -20.47 17.10
CA ALA A 168 -0.86 -21.16 17.44
C ALA A 168 -1.14 -22.61 17.91
N GLY A 169 -0.48 -23.58 17.27
CA GLY A 169 -0.59 -25.01 17.58
C GLY A 169 -1.78 -25.71 16.91
N VAL A 170 -2.70 -24.97 16.28
CA VAL A 170 -3.81 -25.57 15.54
C VAL A 170 -3.24 -26.32 14.32
N ASN A 171 -3.58 -27.61 14.19
CA ASN A 171 -3.02 -28.53 13.18
C ASN A 171 -1.49 -28.65 13.21
N GLY A 172 -0.85 -28.35 14.35
CA GLY A 172 0.61 -28.40 14.50
C GLY A 172 1.36 -27.22 13.86
N TRP A 173 0.64 -26.20 13.38
CA TRP A 173 1.25 -25.02 12.77
C TRP A 173 1.51 -23.92 13.80
N ALA A 174 2.60 -23.18 13.60
CA ALA A 174 2.92 -21.99 14.36
C ALA A 174 1.95 -20.84 14.04
N GLY A 175 1.83 -19.88 14.95
CA GLY A 175 0.92 -18.74 14.79
C GLY A 175 1.23 -17.89 13.55
N TRP A 176 2.52 -17.71 13.24
CA TRP A 176 2.96 -16.96 12.05
C TRP A 176 2.57 -17.65 10.73
N GLN A 177 2.52 -18.98 10.68
CA GLN A 177 2.09 -19.73 9.50
C GLN A 177 0.60 -19.48 9.23
N TRP A 178 -0.23 -19.56 10.28
CA TRP A 178 -1.66 -19.25 10.19
C TRP A 178 -1.92 -17.80 9.80
N MET A 179 -1.11 -16.86 10.30
CA MET A 179 -1.22 -15.45 9.94
C MET A 179 -1.02 -15.24 8.42
N PHE A 180 0.02 -15.81 7.81
CA PHE A 180 0.22 -15.70 6.36
C PHE A 180 -0.95 -16.30 5.56
N VAL A 181 -1.46 -17.46 5.95
CA VAL A 181 -2.57 -18.10 5.22
C VAL A 181 -3.89 -17.35 5.41
N LEU A 182 -4.25 -16.99 6.64
CA LEU A 182 -5.53 -16.35 6.93
C LEU A 182 -5.60 -14.92 6.40
N GLU A 183 -4.49 -14.19 6.37
CA GLU A 183 -4.46 -12.84 5.80
C GLU A 183 -4.39 -12.83 4.27
N ALA A 184 -3.80 -13.86 3.66
CA ALA A 184 -3.80 -14.03 2.21
C ALA A 184 -5.19 -14.31 1.62
N ILE A 185 -6.07 -15.02 2.35
CA ILE A 185 -7.41 -15.41 1.87
C ILE A 185 -8.26 -14.17 1.49
N PRO A 186 -8.47 -13.17 2.37
CA PRO A 186 -9.16 -11.94 2.02
C PRO A 186 -8.57 -11.27 0.80
N THR A 187 -7.25 -11.28 0.66
CA THR A 187 -6.58 -10.64 -0.46
C THR A 187 -6.87 -11.31 -1.80
N VAL A 188 -6.85 -12.65 -1.86
CA VAL A 188 -7.26 -13.40 -3.06
C VAL A 188 -8.74 -13.17 -3.37
N ILE A 189 -9.61 -13.16 -2.35
CA ILE A 189 -11.04 -12.88 -2.51
C ILE A 189 -11.25 -11.48 -3.10
N VAL A 190 -10.60 -10.46 -2.54
CA VAL A 190 -10.68 -9.09 -3.07
C VAL A 190 -10.15 -9.03 -4.51
N GLY A 191 -9.06 -9.75 -4.82
CA GLY A 191 -8.55 -9.89 -6.18
C GLY A 191 -9.56 -10.52 -7.16
N LEU A 192 -10.33 -11.52 -6.73
CA LEU A 192 -11.43 -12.07 -7.53
C LEU A 192 -12.59 -11.08 -7.65
N LEU A 193 -12.91 -10.34 -6.59
CA LEU A 193 -13.94 -9.30 -6.61
C LEU A 193 -13.56 -8.13 -7.52
N VAL A 194 -12.29 -7.81 -7.68
CA VAL A 194 -11.82 -6.81 -8.67
C VAL A 194 -12.36 -7.16 -10.06
N LEU A 195 -12.35 -8.44 -10.43
CA LEU A 195 -12.84 -8.89 -11.73
C LEU A 195 -14.33 -8.65 -11.92
N SER A 196 -15.16 -8.54 -10.90
CA SER A 196 -16.60 -8.25 -11.08
C SER A 196 -16.94 -6.78 -10.81
N TYR A 197 -16.25 -6.18 -9.84
CA TYR A 197 -16.53 -4.86 -9.28
C TYR A 197 -15.94 -3.71 -10.11
N LEU A 198 -14.67 -3.82 -10.52
CA LEU A 198 -14.02 -2.77 -11.31
C LEU A 198 -14.47 -2.84 -12.78
N LYS A 199 -14.55 -1.67 -13.42
CA LYS A 199 -14.91 -1.50 -14.82
C LYS A 199 -13.80 -0.75 -15.53
N ASP A 200 -13.43 -1.16 -16.73
CA ASP A 200 -12.26 -0.57 -17.42
C ASP A 200 -12.52 0.85 -17.95
N GLY A 201 -13.76 1.34 -17.93
CA GLY A 201 -14.08 2.72 -18.27
C GLY A 201 -15.52 3.12 -17.98
N VAL A 202 -15.78 4.42 -18.10
CA VAL A 202 -17.05 5.09 -17.77
C VAL A 202 -18.23 4.51 -18.55
N HIS A 203 -18.04 4.12 -19.81
CA HIS A 203 -19.09 3.53 -20.65
C HIS A 203 -19.69 2.25 -20.04
N GLN A 204 -18.85 1.43 -19.39
CA GLN A 204 -19.24 0.17 -18.75
C GLN A 204 -19.84 0.37 -17.35
N ALA A 205 -19.91 1.60 -16.83
CA ALA A 205 -20.46 1.88 -15.51
C ALA A 205 -21.96 1.56 -15.47
N THR A 206 -22.40 0.70 -14.56
CA THR A 206 -23.84 0.40 -14.40
C THR A 206 -24.56 1.35 -13.43
N TRP A 207 -23.80 2.14 -12.68
CA TRP A 207 -24.31 3.05 -11.63
C TRP A 207 -24.49 4.51 -12.08
N LEU A 208 -24.11 4.83 -13.31
CA LEU A 208 -24.25 6.16 -13.91
C LEU A 208 -25.35 6.15 -14.95
N SER A 209 -26.17 7.21 -14.97
CA SER A 209 -27.13 7.43 -16.07
C SER A 209 -26.39 7.76 -17.38
N ALA A 210 -27.09 7.68 -18.52
CA ALA A 210 -26.51 8.03 -19.81
C ALA A 210 -25.96 9.47 -19.82
N GLU A 211 -26.72 10.42 -19.29
CA GLU A 211 -26.32 11.83 -19.14
C GLU A 211 -25.07 11.98 -18.24
N GLU A 212 -25.01 11.25 -17.12
CA GLU A 212 -23.87 11.29 -16.21
C GLU A 212 -22.60 10.71 -16.88
N LYS A 213 -22.74 9.63 -17.65
CA LYS A 213 -21.62 9.03 -18.40
C LYS A 213 -21.07 9.98 -19.45
N GLU A 214 -21.94 10.61 -20.24
CA GLU A 214 -21.55 11.55 -21.28
C GLU A 214 -20.80 12.75 -20.69
N LEU A 215 -21.32 13.32 -19.60
CA LEU A 215 -20.68 14.42 -18.89
C LEU A 215 -19.28 14.05 -18.37
N VAL A 216 -19.13 12.90 -17.71
CA VAL A 216 -17.83 12.48 -17.17
C VAL A 216 -16.84 12.20 -18.30
N ASN A 217 -17.28 11.52 -19.37
CA ASN A 217 -16.42 11.26 -20.53
C ASN A 217 -15.94 12.56 -21.19
N LYS A 218 -16.83 13.53 -21.37
CA LYS A 218 -16.48 14.84 -21.94
C LYS A 218 -15.41 15.54 -21.10
N GLU A 219 -15.58 15.61 -19.78
CA GLU A 219 -14.59 16.23 -18.88
C GLU A 219 -13.25 15.50 -18.89
N LEU A 220 -13.25 14.16 -18.94
CA LEU A 220 -12.02 13.38 -19.01
C LEU A 220 -11.29 13.60 -20.34
N GLN A 221 -12.02 13.72 -21.46
CA GLN A 221 -11.44 14.03 -22.76
C GLN A 221 -10.85 15.45 -22.79
N GLU A 222 -11.57 16.44 -22.27
CA GLU A 222 -11.09 17.82 -22.14
C GLU A 222 -9.81 17.88 -21.27
N ASP A 223 -9.79 17.24 -20.10
CA ASP A 223 -8.62 17.17 -19.21
C ASP A 223 -7.43 16.45 -19.88
N ASN A 224 -7.70 15.38 -20.64
CA ASN A 224 -6.66 14.65 -21.36
C ASN A 224 -6.07 15.47 -22.52
N SER A 225 -6.87 16.27 -23.21
CA SER A 225 -6.42 17.12 -24.33
C SER A 225 -5.46 18.23 -23.89
N GLN A 226 -5.55 18.64 -22.62
CA GLN A 226 -4.69 19.66 -22.02
C GLN A 226 -3.39 19.09 -21.44
N LYS A 227 -3.18 17.76 -21.51
CA LYS A 227 -1.96 17.15 -20.99
C LYS A 227 -0.76 17.53 -21.87
N VAL A 228 0.16 18.28 -21.27
CA VAL A 228 1.49 18.51 -21.84
C VAL A 228 2.23 17.17 -21.87
N VAL A 229 2.41 16.60 -23.06
CA VAL A 229 3.27 15.42 -23.25
C VAL A 229 4.69 15.81 -22.85
N HIS A 230 5.24 15.19 -21.80
CA HIS A 230 6.59 15.50 -21.35
C HIS A 230 7.62 15.28 -22.47
N ALA A 231 8.55 16.23 -22.59
CA ALA A 231 9.47 16.46 -23.69
C ALA A 231 10.65 15.45 -23.79
N SER A 232 10.37 14.15 -23.64
CA SER A 232 11.29 12.99 -23.58
C SER A 232 11.71 12.54 -22.18
N VAL A 233 11.78 11.21 -22.00
CA VAL A 233 12.26 10.54 -20.77
C VAL A 233 13.70 10.94 -20.43
N GLY A 234 14.54 11.15 -21.46
CA GLY A 234 15.93 11.55 -21.29
C GLY A 234 16.10 12.94 -20.68
N ALA A 235 15.24 13.90 -21.06
CA ALA A 235 15.26 15.23 -20.47
C ALA A 235 14.83 15.20 -18.99
N PHE A 236 13.88 14.33 -18.64
CA PHE A 236 13.42 14.14 -17.26
C PHE A 236 14.52 13.54 -16.36
N ILE A 237 15.20 12.49 -16.82
CA ILE A 237 16.28 11.83 -16.04
C ILE A 237 17.49 12.76 -15.84
N ARG A 238 17.74 13.68 -16.78
CA ARG A 238 18.83 14.67 -16.67
C ARG A 238 18.53 15.83 -15.73
N ASP A 239 17.29 16.00 -15.27
CA ASP A 239 16.94 17.07 -14.34
C ASP A 239 17.51 16.78 -12.94
N LYS A 240 18.41 17.65 -12.46
CA LYS A 240 19.00 17.53 -11.11
C LYS A 240 17.94 17.58 -10.00
N ARG A 241 16.81 18.26 -10.24
CA ARG A 241 15.70 18.36 -9.27
C ARG A 241 15.05 17.00 -9.03
N LEU A 242 15.01 16.13 -10.05
CA LEU A 242 14.51 14.76 -9.91
C LEU A 242 15.34 14.00 -8.88
N TRP A 243 16.66 14.00 -9.02
CA TRP A 243 17.56 13.27 -8.13
C TRP A 243 17.56 13.83 -6.71
N LEU A 244 17.44 15.14 -6.56
CA LEU A 244 17.28 15.77 -5.24
C LEU A 244 15.98 15.32 -4.56
N LEU A 245 14.85 15.37 -5.26
CA LEU A 245 13.56 14.93 -4.73
C LEU A 245 13.54 13.42 -4.46
N ALA A 246 14.18 12.63 -5.32
CA ALA A 246 14.34 11.19 -5.15
C ALA A 246 15.18 10.86 -3.91
N CYS A 247 16.27 11.60 -3.65
CA CYS A 247 17.10 11.45 -2.47
C CYS A 247 16.32 11.79 -1.18
N ILE A 248 15.58 12.90 -1.18
CA ILE A 248 14.71 13.26 -0.05
C ILE A 248 13.70 12.14 0.19
N TYR A 249 13.01 11.68 -0.87
CA TYR A 249 12.01 10.63 -0.76
C TYR A 249 12.61 9.30 -0.29
N PHE A 250 13.82 8.95 -0.74
CA PHE A 250 14.58 7.79 -0.29
C PHE A 250 14.81 7.82 1.23
N CYS A 251 15.25 8.94 1.78
CA CYS A 251 15.44 9.10 3.22
C CYS A 251 14.12 8.93 4.00
N VAL A 252 13.01 9.49 3.49
CA VAL A 252 11.67 9.34 4.12
C VAL A 252 11.25 7.86 4.13
N VAL A 253 11.35 7.20 2.98
CA VAL A 253 10.93 5.80 2.80
C VAL A 253 11.78 4.85 3.64
N MET A 254 13.09 5.11 3.76
CA MET A 254 13.99 4.33 4.59
C MET A 254 13.54 4.35 6.07
N GLY A 255 13.27 5.53 6.63
CA GLY A 255 12.77 5.65 8.01
C GLY A 255 11.39 5.00 8.19
N GLN A 256 10.49 5.16 7.22
CA GLN A 256 9.16 4.55 7.26
C GLN A 256 9.24 3.02 7.31
N TYR A 257 10.07 2.37 6.50
CA TYR A 257 10.19 0.91 6.49
C TYR A 257 10.94 0.35 7.69
N ALA A 258 11.91 1.09 8.23
CA ALA A 258 12.57 0.73 9.49
C ALA A 258 11.52 0.59 10.61
N ILE A 259 10.63 1.58 10.75
CA ILE A 259 9.52 1.50 11.71
C ILE A 259 8.59 0.33 11.33
N THR A 260 8.17 0.25 10.07
CA THR A 260 7.17 -0.74 9.64
C THR A 260 7.58 -2.20 9.92
N PHE A 261 8.85 -2.54 9.71
CA PHE A 261 9.33 -3.93 9.86
C PHE A 261 9.87 -4.26 11.25
N TRP A 262 10.34 -3.28 12.03
CA TRP A 262 10.93 -3.52 13.35
C TRP A 262 10.07 -3.04 14.52
N LEU A 263 9.01 -2.26 14.30
CA LEU A 263 8.15 -1.77 15.38
C LEU A 263 7.60 -2.89 16.29
N PRO A 264 7.09 -4.03 15.78
CA PRO A 264 6.65 -5.11 16.65
C PRO A 264 7.80 -5.67 17.51
N THR A 265 9.02 -5.74 16.95
CA THR A 265 10.22 -6.20 17.67
C THR A 265 10.66 -5.19 18.72
N LEU A 266 10.60 -3.89 18.42
CA LEU A 266 10.92 -2.83 19.39
C LEU A 266 9.99 -2.90 20.61
N ILE A 267 8.68 -3.11 20.39
CA ILE A 267 7.71 -3.28 21.48
C ILE A 267 7.98 -4.56 22.26
N ARG A 268 8.33 -5.66 21.59
CA ARG A 268 8.72 -6.90 22.27
C ARG A 268 9.94 -6.70 23.18
N ASN A 269 10.96 -6.04 22.66
CA ASN A 269 12.20 -5.77 23.39
C ASN A 269 11.98 -4.81 24.58
N ALA A 270 10.94 -3.97 24.53
CA ALA A 270 10.51 -3.13 25.65
C ALA A 270 9.81 -3.91 26.79
N GLY A 271 9.65 -5.24 26.66
CA GLY A 271 9.16 -6.13 27.72
C GLY A 271 7.77 -6.73 27.49
N VAL A 272 7.15 -6.50 26.32
CA VAL A 272 5.82 -7.06 26.00
C VAL A 272 5.99 -8.40 25.29
N SER A 273 5.51 -9.49 25.89
CA SER A 273 5.72 -10.84 25.35
C SER A 273 4.55 -11.36 24.51
N ASP A 274 3.31 -10.94 24.79
CA ASP A 274 2.13 -11.45 24.09
C ASP A 274 1.92 -10.80 22.71
N PRO A 275 1.85 -11.57 21.62
CA PRO A 275 1.65 -11.04 20.26
C PRO A 275 0.41 -10.17 20.10
N LEU A 276 -0.69 -10.46 20.80
CA LEU A 276 -1.89 -9.64 20.76
C LEU A 276 -1.66 -8.26 21.40
N HIS A 277 -1.00 -8.21 22.56
CA HIS A 277 -0.63 -6.94 23.19
C HIS A 277 0.36 -6.14 22.33
N ILE A 278 1.35 -6.80 21.70
CA ILE A 278 2.24 -6.15 20.73
C ILE A 278 1.41 -5.54 19.59
N GLY A 279 0.50 -6.31 19.01
CA GLY A 279 -0.41 -5.86 17.95
C GLY A 279 -1.24 -4.63 18.36
N LEU A 280 -1.84 -4.66 19.56
CA LEU A 280 -2.58 -3.52 20.10
C LEU A 280 -1.70 -2.29 20.33
N MET A 281 -0.46 -2.47 20.80
CA MET A 281 0.45 -1.34 20.99
C MET A 281 0.99 -0.77 19.68
N THR A 282 1.16 -1.60 18.64
CA THR A 282 1.55 -1.10 17.30
C THR A 282 0.47 -0.22 16.67
N SER A 283 -0.81 -0.45 16.98
CA SER A 283 -1.91 0.33 16.39
C SER A 283 -1.92 1.79 16.86
N LEU A 284 -1.41 2.07 18.07
CA LEU A 284 -1.39 3.40 18.66
C LEU A 284 -0.50 4.40 17.88
N PRO A 285 0.77 4.11 17.55
CA PRO A 285 1.56 4.94 16.64
C PRO A 285 0.89 5.19 15.29
N TYR A 286 0.26 4.17 14.69
CA TYR A 286 -0.45 4.32 13.41
C TYR A 286 -1.70 5.21 13.55
N LEU A 287 -2.46 5.08 14.64
CA LEU A 287 -3.59 5.97 14.93
C LEU A 287 -3.13 7.43 15.08
N CYS A 288 -2.04 7.67 15.83
CA CYS A 288 -1.42 8.99 15.91
C CYS A 288 -0.99 9.50 14.54
N ALA A 289 -0.41 8.63 13.69
CA ALA A 289 -0.04 9.00 12.32
C ALA A 289 -1.26 9.41 11.47
N ILE A 290 -2.41 8.74 11.59
CA ILE A 290 -3.67 9.15 10.92
C ILE A 290 -4.06 10.56 11.35
N VAL A 291 -4.11 10.83 12.66
CA VAL A 291 -4.52 12.13 13.20
C VAL A 291 -3.57 13.23 12.74
N VAL A 292 -2.25 13.01 12.88
CA VAL A 292 -1.23 13.97 12.46
C VAL A 292 -1.28 14.21 10.95
N MET A 293 -1.45 13.17 10.13
CA MET A 293 -1.58 13.30 8.68
C MET A 293 -2.79 14.16 8.29
N LEU A 294 -3.95 13.98 8.95
CA LEU A 294 -5.14 14.78 8.70
C LEU A 294 -4.97 16.24 9.15
N LEU A 295 -4.35 16.48 10.30
CA LEU A 295 -4.09 17.82 10.82
C LEU A 295 -3.06 18.58 9.97
N MET A 296 -1.95 17.92 9.62
CA MET A 296 -0.91 18.49 8.78
C MET A 296 -1.40 18.72 7.34
N GLY A 297 -2.22 17.82 6.79
CA GLY A 297 -2.85 18.02 5.49
C GLY A 297 -3.73 19.27 5.47
N ARG A 298 -4.61 19.43 6.47
CA ARG A 298 -5.45 20.63 6.61
C ARG A 298 -4.64 21.91 6.81
N SER A 299 -3.59 21.84 7.64
CA SER A 299 -2.73 22.99 7.89
C SER A 299 -1.93 23.39 6.65
N GLY A 300 -1.41 22.41 5.90
CA GLY A 300 -0.68 22.64 4.66
C GLY A 300 -1.52 23.22 3.55
N ASP A 301 -2.79 22.82 3.45
CA ASP A 301 -3.74 23.43 2.52
C ASP A 301 -4.08 24.88 2.91
N LYS A 302 -4.20 25.16 4.21
CA LYS A 302 -4.53 26.49 4.75
C LYS A 302 -3.38 27.48 4.58
N HIS A 303 -2.16 27.11 4.96
CA HIS A 303 -0.99 28.00 4.95
C HIS A 303 -0.23 27.98 3.62
N ARG A 304 -0.47 26.98 2.76
CA ARG A 304 0.26 26.74 1.50
C ARG A 304 1.78 26.54 1.68
N GLU A 305 2.24 26.29 2.90
CA GLU A 305 3.65 26.12 3.27
C GLU A 305 4.11 24.66 3.24
N ARG A 306 4.32 24.11 2.03
CA ARG A 306 4.66 22.69 1.87
C ARG A 306 5.99 22.27 2.52
N ARG A 307 6.94 23.20 2.70
CA ARG A 307 8.29 22.91 3.20
C ARG A 307 8.29 22.55 4.69
N TRP A 308 7.65 23.36 5.52
CA TRP A 308 7.64 23.14 6.98
C TRP A 308 6.79 21.93 7.39
N HIS A 309 5.72 21.65 6.65
CA HIS A 309 4.92 20.44 6.83
C HIS A 309 5.63 19.14 6.43
N LEU A 310 6.76 19.24 5.72
CA LEU A 310 7.65 18.10 5.48
C LEU A 310 8.77 18.05 6.54
N VAL A 311 9.45 19.17 6.77
CA VAL A 311 10.63 19.23 7.64
C VAL A 311 10.29 18.93 9.10
N GLY A 312 9.21 19.50 9.63
CA GLY A 312 8.83 19.33 11.04
C GLY A 312 8.61 17.86 11.43
N PRO A 313 7.73 17.12 10.74
CA PRO A 313 7.53 15.70 10.98
C PRO A 313 8.79 14.85 10.78
N MET A 314 9.66 15.21 9.82
CA MET A 314 10.92 14.49 9.60
C MET A 314 11.90 14.68 10.75
N ILE A 315 12.03 15.89 11.29
CA ILE A 315 12.85 16.16 12.48
C ILE A 315 12.30 15.39 13.69
N ALA A 316 10.99 15.43 13.90
CA ALA A 316 10.35 14.68 14.99
C ALA A 316 10.59 13.17 14.86
N GLY A 317 10.47 12.62 13.65
CA GLY A 317 10.77 11.21 13.36
C GLY A 317 12.24 10.85 13.60
N ALA A 318 13.17 11.72 13.18
CA ALA A 318 14.60 11.52 13.41
C ALA A 318 14.95 11.55 14.91
N LEU A 319 14.39 12.49 15.67
CA LEU A 319 14.56 12.55 17.12
C LEU A 319 13.99 11.30 17.81
N GLY A 320 12.79 10.88 17.42
CA GLY A 320 12.16 9.68 17.98
C GLY A 320 12.94 8.40 17.73
N LEU A 321 13.45 8.20 16.51
CA LEU A 321 14.28 7.04 16.18
C LEU A 321 15.65 7.07 16.90
N SER A 322 16.28 8.23 17.01
CA SER A 322 17.53 8.37 17.76
C SER A 322 17.35 8.08 19.24
N LEU A 323 16.26 8.56 19.85
CA LEU A 323 15.94 8.27 21.25
C LEU A 323 15.63 6.80 21.48
N ALA A 324 14.98 6.12 20.52
CA ALA A 324 14.69 4.69 20.61
C ALA A 324 15.94 3.79 20.43
N ALA A 325 17.03 4.33 19.90
CA ALA A 325 18.29 3.62 19.72
C ALA A 325 19.25 3.74 20.93
N LEU A 326 18.97 4.66 21.86
CA LEU A 326 19.68 4.86 23.12
C LEU A 326 19.13 3.91 24.20
#